data_AF-A0A1G0NRQ6-F1
#
_entry.id   AF-A0A1G0NRQ6-F1
#
_cell.length_a   1.000
_cell.length_b   1.000
_cell.length_c   1.000
_cell.angle_alpha   90.00
_cell.angle_beta   90.00
_cell.angle_gamma   90.00
#
_symmetry.space_group_name_H-M   'P 1'
#
loop_
_entity.id
_entity.type
_entity.pdbx_description
1 polymer ?
#
loop_
_entity_poly.entity_id
_entity_poly.type
_entity_poly.pdbx_seq_one_letter_code
_entity_poly.pdbx_strand_id
1 'polypeptide(L)'
;MDERPTPRINRMIFAAQVLSVSLIWIFVIGIAVWIINLISLSLELQDVPGASVAISIVAIPVFFTLAAILTYVFVGLQKERFRLSNKSEEK
;
A
#
# COMPACT_ATOMS: atom_id res chain seq x y z
N MET A 1 -5.74 -25.20 33.45
CA MET A 1 -4.59 -25.23 32.53
C MET A 1 -4.92 -24.25 31.41
N ASP A 2 -4.30 -23.06 31.45
CA ASP A 2 -4.53 -21.96 30.50
C ASP A 2 -3.55 -22.13 29.33
N GLU A 3 -3.99 -22.82 28.27
CA GLU A 3 -3.21 -22.97 27.03
C GLU A 3 -3.25 -21.67 26.24
N ARG A 4 -2.40 -20.70 26.62
CA ARG A 4 -2.25 -19.48 25.83
C ARG A 4 -1.49 -19.81 24.55
N PRO A 5 -2.07 -19.56 23.35
CA PRO A 5 -1.37 -19.79 22.11
C PRO A 5 -0.16 -18.84 22.04
N THR A 6 1.04 -19.41 22.06
CA THR A 6 2.29 -18.68 21.82
C THR A 6 2.21 -17.96 20.48
N PRO A 7 2.47 -16.65 20.39
CA PRO A 7 2.43 -15.93 19.13
C PRO A 7 3.66 -16.31 18.31
N ARG A 8 3.58 -17.42 17.56
CA ARG A 8 4.55 -17.67 16.49
C ARG A 8 4.35 -16.57 15.46
N ILE A 9 5.22 -15.56 15.48
CA ILE A 9 5.35 -14.61 14.38
C ILE A 9 5.73 -15.45 13.17
N ASN A 10 4.71 -15.83 12.40
CA ASN A 10 4.86 -16.75 11.31
C ASN A 10 5.51 -15.96 10.17
N ARG A 11 6.81 -16.16 9.94
CA ARG A 11 7.58 -15.41 8.93
C ARG A 11 6.91 -15.44 7.56
N MET A 12 6.20 -16.53 7.24
CA MET A 12 5.36 -16.65 6.04
C MET A 12 4.22 -15.61 5.98
N ILE A 13 3.50 -15.40 7.08
CA ILE A 13 2.41 -14.39 7.12
C ILE A 13 3.01 -13.00 6.96
N PHE A 14 4.14 -12.73 7.61
CA PHE A 14 4.82 -11.45 7.47
C PHE A 14 5.34 -11.22 6.04
N ALA A 15 5.97 -12.23 5.44
CA ALA A 15 6.44 -12.16 4.06
C ALA A 15 5.28 -11.95 3.08
N ALA A 16 4.15 -12.63 3.26
CA ALA A 16 2.96 -12.45 2.44
C ALA A 16 2.36 -11.03 2.57
N GLN A 17 2.36 -10.46 3.78
CA GLN A 17 1.91 -9.08 4.01
C GLN A 17 2.82 -8.05 3.34
N VAL A 18 4.14 -8.17 3.53
CA VAL A 18 5.12 -7.28 2.88
C VAL A 18 5.04 -7.40 1.36
N LEU A 19 4.89 -8.62 0.85
CA LEU A 19 4.71 -8.87 -0.59
C LEU A 19 3.45 -8.18 -1.10
N SER A 20 2.31 -8.32 -0.40
CA SER A 20 1.05 -7.69 -0.79
C SER A 20 1.15 -6.16 -0.82
N VAL A 21 1.71 -5.54 0.21
CA VAL A 21 1.90 -4.07 0.25
C VAL A 21 2.84 -3.61 -0.86
N SER A 22 3.93 -4.34 -1.11
CA SER A 22 4.86 -4.03 -2.20
C SER A 22 4.19 -4.12 -3.57
N LEU A 23 3.34 -5.13 -3.78
CA LEU A 23 2.59 -5.34 -5.02
C LEU A 23 1.59 -4.20 -5.26
N ILE A 24 0.94 -3.70 -4.20
CA ILE A 24 0.04 -2.54 -4.26
C ILE A 24 0.83 -1.28 -4.64
N TRP A 25 2.00 -1.04 -4.05
CA TRP A 25 2.84 0.10 -4.42
C TRP A 25 3.30 0.04 -5.88
N ILE A 26 3.75 -1.13 -6.35
CA ILE A 26 4.11 -1.34 -7.75
C ILE A 26 2.92 -1.05 -8.67
N PHE A 27 1.73 -1.50 -8.30
CA PHE A 27 0.51 -1.27 -9.06
C PHE A 27 0.14 0.21 -9.12
N VAL A 28 0.19 0.92 -8.00
CA VAL A 28 -0.08 2.37 -7.93
C VAL A 28 0.92 3.16 -8.76
N ILE A 29 2.21 2.86 -8.65
CA ILE A 29 3.25 3.52 -9.46
C ILE A 29 3.06 3.19 -10.94
N GLY A 30 2.76 1.93 -11.28
CA GLY A 30 2.52 1.49 -12.65
C GLY A 30 1.35 2.21 -13.29
N ILE A 31 0.22 2.35 -12.58
CA ILE A 31 -0.93 3.14 -13.05
C ILE A 31 -0.55 4.61 -13.21
N ALA A 32 0.17 5.19 -12.25
CA ALA A 32 0.56 6.59 -12.34
C ALA A 32 1.45 6.86 -13.56
N VAL A 33 2.46 6.02 -13.81
CA VAL A 33 3.31 6.09 -15.01
C VAL A 33 2.49 5.90 -16.28
N TRP A 34 1.56 4.94 -16.29
CA TRP A 34 0.71 4.69 -17.44
C TRP A 34 -0.22 5.86 -17.78
N ILE A 35 -0.82 6.48 -16.76
CA ILE A 35 -1.62 7.70 -16.91
C ILE A 35 -0.76 8.84 -17.49
N ILE A 36 0.43 9.07 -16.94
CA ILE A 36 1.35 10.09 -17.45
C ILE A 36 1.67 9.82 -18.94
N ASN A 37 1.93 8.56 -19.30
CA ASN A 37 2.18 8.18 -20.69
C ASN A 37 0.99 8.47 -21.62
N LEU A 38 -0.24 8.19 -21.15
CA LEU A 38 -1.46 8.51 -21.92
C LEU A 38 -1.66 10.02 -22.08
N ILE A 39 -1.33 10.81 -21.06
CA ILE A 39 -1.40 12.27 -21.14
C ILE A 39 -0.39 12.79 -22.16
N SER A 40 0.86 12.32 -22.11
CA SER A 40 1.88 12.70 -23.08
C SER A 40 1.44 12.37 -24.51
N LEU A 41 0.87 11.18 -24.73
CA LEU A 41 0.37 10.77 -26.04
C LEU A 41 -0.81 11.64 -26.51
N SER A 42 -1.74 11.96 -25.61
CA SER A 42 -2.88 12.84 -25.93
C SER A 42 -2.44 14.27 -26.27
N LEU A 43 -1.40 14.79 -25.61
CA LEU A 43 -0.83 16.10 -25.90
C LEU A 43 -0.09 16.11 -27.24
N GLU A 44 0.63 15.03 -27.56
CA GLU A 44 1.35 14.88 -28.83
C GLU A 44 0.39 14.84 -30.03
N LEU A 45 -0.79 14.24 -29.87
CA LEU A 45 -1.82 14.16 -30.90
C LEU A 45 -2.66 15.45 -31.05
N GLN A 46 -2.38 16.51 -30.28
CA GLN A 46 -3.19 17.75 -30.19
C GLN A 46 -4.67 17.51 -29.87
N ASP A 47 -5.00 16.37 -29.25
CA ASP A 47 -6.35 16.14 -28.75
C ASP A 47 -6.60 17.10 -27.58
N VAL A 48 -7.78 17.74 -27.60
CA VAL A 48 -8.21 18.60 -26.49
C VAL A 48 -8.17 17.76 -25.21
N PRO A 49 -7.42 18.15 -24.17
CA PRO A 49 -7.36 17.40 -22.93
C PRO A 49 -8.79 17.29 -22.36
N GLY A 50 -9.41 16.12 -22.53
CA GLY A 50 -10.78 15.92 -22.11
C GLY A 50 -10.89 15.89 -20.58
N ALA A 51 -12.12 16.00 -20.07
CA ALA A 51 -12.40 15.84 -18.64
C ALA A 51 -11.81 14.53 -18.06
N SER A 52 -11.70 13.48 -18.88
CA SER A 52 -11.05 12.20 -18.55
C SER A 52 -9.58 12.34 -18.13
N VAL A 53 -8.81 13.23 -18.77
CA VAL A 53 -7.40 13.50 -18.43
C VAL A 53 -7.31 14.17 -17.06
N ALA A 54 -8.15 15.17 -16.81
CA ALA A 54 -8.20 15.86 -15.52
C ALA A 54 -8.57 14.90 -14.37
N ILE A 55 -9.54 14.00 -14.58
CA ILE A 55 -9.92 12.98 -13.61
C ILE A 55 -8.74 12.04 -13.32
N SER A 56 -8.01 11.63 -14.36
CA SER A 56 -6.85 10.74 -14.22
C SER A 56 -5.70 11.38 -13.43
N ILE A 57 -5.48 12.70 -13.58
CA ILE A 57 -4.50 13.45 -12.78
C ILE A 57 -4.89 13.46 -11.30
N VAL A 58 -6.17 13.66 -10.97
CA VAL A 58 -6.67 13.64 -9.58
C VAL A 58 -6.62 12.24 -8.98
N ALA A 59 -6.73 11.20 -9.80
CA ALA A 59 -6.65 9.81 -9.32
C ALA A 59 -5.27 9.46 -8.75
N ILE A 60 -4.18 10.01 -9.30
CA ILE A 60 -2.80 9.74 -8.83
C ILE A 60 -2.62 10.04 -7.33
N PRO A 61 -2.88 11.27 -6.82
CA PRO A 61 -2.73 11.56 -5.40
C PRO A 61 -3.72 10.77 -4.52
N VAL A 62 -4.92 10.44 -5.03
CA VAL A 62 -5.88 9.59 -4.31
C VAL A 62 -5.32 8.19 -4.09
N PHE A 63 -4.80 7.55 -5.14
CA PHE A 63 -4.20 6.22 -5.05
C PHE A 63 -2.95 6.20 -4.15
N PHE A 64 -2.12 7.23 -4.23
CA PHE A 64 -0.97 7.40 -3.31
C PHE A 64 -1.43 7.50 -1.85
N THR A 65 -2.47 8.28 -1.58
CA THR A 65 -3.00 8.45 -0.23
C THR A 65 -3.54 7.13 0.31
N LEU A 66 -4.28 6.37 -0.51
CA LEU A 66 -4.78 5.05 -0.13
C LEU A 66 -3.64 4.06 0.16
N ALA A 67 -2.63 4.01 -0.70
CA ALA A 67 -1.46 3.15 -0.50
C ALA A 67 -0.69 3.52 0.79
N ALA A 68 -0.55 4.81 1.08
CA ALA A 68 0.08 5.31 2.29
C ALA A 68 -0.71 4.96 3.55
N ILE A 69 -2.04 5.13 3.54
CA ILE A 69 -2.92 4.74 4.65
C ILE A 69 -2.81 3.23 4.91
N LEU A 70 -2.85 2.42 3.85
CA LEU A 70 -2.73 0.97 3.99
C LEU A 70 -1.39 0.60 4.62
N THR A 71 -0.30 1.18 4.12
CA THR A 71 1.05 0.99 4.67
C THR A 71 1.12 1.40 6.14
N TYR A 72 0.51 2.53 6.51
CA TYR A 72 0.46 3.02 7.88
C TYR A 72 -0.28 2.05 8.82
N VAL A 73 -1.46 1.58 8.42
CA VAL A 73 -2.24 0.60 9.20
C VAL A 73 -1.46 -0.70 9.37
N PHE A 74 -0.78 -1.16 8.32
CA PHE A 74 0.06 -2.35 8.39
C PHE A 74 1.22 -2.20 9.37
N VAL A 75 1.97 -1.09 9.29
CA VAL A 75 3.06 -0.80 10.24
C VAL A 75 2.53 -0.65 11.67
N GLY A 76 1.37 -0.01 11.84
CA GLY A 76 0.70 0.14 13.13
C GLY A 76 0.32 -1.21 13.76
N LEU A 77 -0.32 -2.09 12.99
CA LEU A 77 -0.67 -3.45 13.42
C LEU A 77 0.57 -4.26 13.81
N GLN A 78 1.68 -4.10 13.09
CA GLN A 78 2.92 -4.80 13.40
C GLN A 78 3.55 -4.28 14.71
N LYS A 79 3.55 -2.96 14.93
CA LYS A 79 4.06 -2.34 16.14
C LYS A 79 3.31 -2.81 17.38
N GLU A 80 1.98 -2.96 17.30
CA GLU A 80 1.18 -3.50 18.41
C GLU A 80 1.50 -4.96 18.72
N ARG A 81 1.66 -5.81 17.69
CA ARG A 81 2.06 -7.21 17.88
C ARG A 81 3.41 -7.33 18.58
N PHE A 82 4.39 -6.52 18.18
CA PHE A 82 5.71 -6.50 18.82
C PHE A 82 5.63 -6.05 20.30
N ARG A 83 4.84 -5.00 20.58
CA ARG A 83 4.65 -4.49 21.94
C ARG A 83 4.00 -5.51 22.87
N LEU A 84 3.02 -6.29 22.39
CA LEU A 84 2.37 -7.34 23.16
C LEU A 84 3.31 -8.50 23.48
N SER A 85 4.20 -8.87 22.54
CA SER A 85 5.22 -9.89 22.76
C SER A 85 6.19 -9.48 23.87
N ASN A 86 6.69 -8.24 23.85
CA ASN A 86 7.69 -7.77 24.82
C ASN A 86 7.12 -7.67 26.25
N LYS A 87 5.84 -7.32 26.38
CA LYS A 87 5.14 -7.24 27.68
C LYS A 87 4.92 -8.62 28.34
N SER A 88 5.01 -9.71 27.57
CA SER A 88 4.90 -11.07 28.08
C SER A 88 6.21 -11.60 28.68
N GLU A 89 7.36 -11.02 28.34
CA GLU A 89 8.66 -11.44 28.87
C GLU A 89 9.05 -10.72 30.17
N GLU A 90 8.39 -9.60 30.47
CA GLU A 90 8.62 -8.80 31.69
C GLU A 90 7.78 -9.28 32.91
N LYS A 91 7.00 -10.35 32.75
CA LYS A 91 6.09 -10.88 33.77
C LYS A 91 6.46 -12.30 34.19
#